data_AF-A0A8B8XQ06-F1
#
_entry.id   AF-A0A8B8XQ06-F1
#
_cell.length_a   1.000
_cell.length_b   1.000
_cell.length_c   1.000
_cell.angle_alpha   90.00
_cell.angle_beta   90.00
_cell.angle_gamma   90.00
#
_symmetry.space_group_name_H-M   'P 1'
#
loop_
_entity.id
_entity.type
_entity.pdbx_description
1 polymer ?
#
loop_
_entity_poly.entity_id
_entity_poly.type
_entity_poly.pdbx_seq_one_letter_code
_entity_poly.pdbx_strand_id
1 'polypeptide(L)' 'MNRSQGPVSFEDVTMGFTQEEWQHLDPAQRTLYRDVMLENYSHLISVGYCVTKPEVIFKLQQGEEPWM' A
#
# COMPACT_ATOMS: atom_id res chain seq x y z
N MET A 1 -21.37 -4.53 23.25
CA MET A 1 -19.91 -4.50 23.50
C MET A 1 -19.28 -3.67 22.40
N ASN A 2 -18.98 -2.40 22.65
CA ASN A 2 -18.25 -1.60 21.68
C ASN A 2 -16.76 -1.84 21.90
N ARG A 3 -16.21 -2.86 21.22
CA ARG A 3 -14.75 -2.93 21.02
C ARG A 3 -14.41 -1.75 20.11
N SER A 4 -13.87 -0.68 20.68
CA SER A 4 -13.18 0.34 19.90
C SER A 4 -12.02 -0.35 19.19
N GLN A 5 -12.19 -0.68 17.92
CA GLN A 5 -11.06 -1.04 17.06
C GLN A 5 -10.16 0.19 16.99
N GLY A 6 -8.85 -0.01 17.21
CA GLY A 6 -7.88 1.07 17.18
C GLY A 6 -7.84 1.80 15.83
N PRO A 7 -7.06 2.89 15.71
CA PRO A 7 -6.88 3.59 14.44
C PRO A 7 -6.34 2.61 13.39
N VAL A 8 -7.00 2.55 12.23
CA VAL A 8 -6.54 1.76 11.07
C VAL A 8 -5.30 2.42 10.51
N SER A 9 -4.23 1.63 10.35
CA SER A 9 -2.98 2.05 9.74
C SER A 9 -2.90 1.63 8.27
N PHE A 10 -1.91 2.17 7.55
CA PHE A 10 -1.66 1.76 6.16
C PHE A 10 -1.30 0.26 6.06
N GLU A 11 -0.61 -0.29 7.06
CA GLU A 11 -0.23 -1.71 7.10
C GLU A 11 -1.44 -2.63 7.25
N ASP A 12 -2.52 -2.17 7.90
CA ASP A 12 -3.74 -2.97 8.10
C ASP A 12 -4.55 -3.18 6.80
N VAL A 13 -4.34 -2.32 5.79
CA VAL A 13 -5.12 -2.32 4.54
C VAL A 13 -4.26 -2.62 3.33
N THR A 14 -2.99 -3.01 3.52
CA THR A 14 -2.05 -3.25 2.42
C THR A 14 -1.48 -4.65 2.48
N MET A 15 -1.04 -5.14 1.33
CA MET A 15 -0.33 -6.40 1.23
C MET A 15 1.12 -6.08 0.89
N GLY A 16 2.05 -6.60 1.68
CA GLY A 16 3.47 -6.56 1.34
C GLY A 16 3.85 -7.82 0.59
N PHE A 17 4.66 -7.68 -0.46
CA PHE A 17 5.38 -8.80 -1.05
C PHE A 17 6.83 -8.78 -0.55
N THR A 18 7.42 -9.93 -0.29
CA THR A 18 8.87 -10.01 -0.17
C THR A 18 9.54 -9.74 -1.52
N GLN A 19 10.84 -9.47 -1.51
CA GLN A 19 11.60 -9.30 -2.75
C GLN A 19 11.49 -10.54 -3.63
N GLU A 20 11.58 -11.74 -3.04
CA GLU A 20 11.46 -13.02 -3.75
C GLU A 20 10.06 -13.17 -4.36
N GLU A 21 9.00 -12.94 -3.60
CA GLU A 21 7.62 -13.03 -4.11
C GLU A 21 7.40 -12.06 -5.25
N TRP A 22 7.93 -10.84 -5.15
CA TRP A 22 7.81 -9.86 -6.22
C TRP A 22 8.47 -10.31 -7.53
N GLN A 23 9.64 -10.95 -7.45
CA GLN A 23 10.31 -11.44 -8.66
C GLN A 23 9.49 -12.50 -9.41
N HIS A 24 8.58 -13.19 -8.71
CA HIS A 24 7.65 -14.13 -9.33
C HIS A 24 6.39 -13.48 -9.91
N LEU A 25 6.14 -12.20 -9.64
CA LEU A 25 5.00 -11.48 -10.20
C LEU A 25 5.19 -11.12 -11.66
N ASP A 26 4.18 -11.41 -12.47
CA ASP A 26 4.12 -10.94 -13.85
C ASP A 26 3.85 -9.42 -13.94
N PRO A 27 4.08 -8.78 -15.10
CA PRO A 27 3.87 -7.34 -15.26
C PRO A 27 2.44 -6.86 -14.95
N ALA A 28 1.42 -7.69 -15.20
CA ALA A 28 0.04 -7.34 -14.90
C ALA A 28 -0.22 -7.36 -13.39
N GLN A 29 0.33 -8.34 -12.67
CA GLN A 29 0.28 -8.41 -11.21
C GLN A 29 1.01 -7.23 -10.55
N ARG A 30 2.18 -6.85 -11.04
CA ARG A 30 2.92 -5.67 -10.54
C ARG A 30 2.15 -4.37 -10.76
N THR A 31 1.48 -4.25 -11.92
CA THR A 31 0.61 -3.10 -12.22
C THR A 31 -0.59 -3.07 -11.29
N LEU A 32 -1.27 -4.20 -11.12
CA LEU A 32 -2.40 -4.31 -10.21
C LEU A 32 -2.01 -3.97 -8.76
N TYR A 33 -0.86 -4.45 -8.30
CA TYR A 33 -0.32 -4.09 -6.99
C TYR A 33 -0.17 -2.58 -6.84
N ARG A 34 0.46 -1.93 -7.82
CA ARG A 34 0.65 -0.47 -7.83
C ARG A 34 -0.69 0.25 -7.70
N ASP A 35 -1.67 -0.11 -8.53
CA ASP A 35 -2.97 0.54 -8.55
C ASP A 35 -3.70 0.37 -7.21
N VAL A 36 -3.75 -0.85 -6.68
CA VAL A 36 -4.38 -1.16 -5.39
C VAL A 36 -3.71 -0.40 -4.24
N MET A 37 -2.38 -0.35 -4.20
CA MET A 37 -1.66 0.34 -3.11
C MET A 37 -1.89 1.86 -3.15
N LEU A 38 -1.91 2.46 -4.34
CA LEU A 38 -2.20 3.89 -4.51
C LEU A 38 -3.66 4.21 -4.16
N GLU A 39 -4.60 3.35 -4.55
CA GLU A 39 -6.01 3.48 -4.21
C GLU A 39 -6.23 3.37 -2.70
N ASN A 40 -5.60 2.41 -2.02
CA ASN A 40 -5.68 2.25 -0.58
C ASN A 40 -5.13 3.46 0.18
N TYR A 41 -4.00 4.02 -0.27
CA TYR A 41 -3.48 5.27 0.28
C TYR A 41 -4.48 6.42 0.11
N SER A 42 -5.03 6.60 -1.09
CA SER A 42 -6.03 7.63 -1.37
C SER A 42 -7.28 7.49 -0.49
N HIS A 43 -7.77 6.27 -0.29
CA HIS A 43 -8.91 5.99 0.58
C HIS A 43 -8.63 6.34 2.04
N LEU A 44 -7.45 6.00 2.57
CA LEU A 44 -7.07 6.36 3.94
C LEU A 44 -7.05 7.86 4.17
N ILE A 45 -6.47 8.63 3.23
CA ILE A 45 -6.49 10.09 3.29
C ILE A 45 -7.93 10.61 3.21
N SER A 46 -8.76 10.04 2.33
CA SER A 46 -10.14 10.47 2.10
C SER A 46 -11.04 10.28 3.32
N VAL A 47 -10.83 9.25 4.12
CA VAL A 47 -11.58 9.02 5.38
C VAL A 47 -10.99 9.80 6.57
N GLY A 48 -10.01 10.67 6.33
CA GLY A 48 -9.45 11.58 7.32
C GLY A 48 -8.30 11.02 8.15
N TYR A 49 -7.68 9.89 7.76
CA TYR A 49 -6.45 9.45 8.41
C TYR A 49 -5.28 10.32 7.94
N CYS A 50 -4.68 11.05 8.87
CA CYS A 50 -3.41 11.72 8.66
C CYS A 50 -2.27 10.67 8.70
N VAL A 51 -2.01 10.03 7.56
CA VAL A 51 -0.92 9.06 7.41
C VAL A 51 0.29 9.76 6.79
N THR A 52 1.46 9.70 7.45
CA THR A 52 2.73 10.07 6.82
C THR A 52 2.90 9.22 5.57
N LYS A 53 3.13 9.87 4.42
CA LYS A 53 3.21 9.18 3.14
C LYS A 53 4.23 8.03 3.21
N PRO A 54 3.79 6.77 3.08
CA PRO A 54 4.70 5.63 3.15
C PRO A 54 5.72 5.67 2.02
N GLU A 55 6.94 5.19 2.29
CA GLU A 55 8.01 5.14 1.28
C GLU A 55 7.59 4.30 0.05
N VAL A 56 6.90 3.19 0.29
CA VAL A 56 6.32 2.36 -0.77
C VAL A 56 5.39 3.16 -1.69
N ILE A 57 4.55 4.04 -1.15
CA ILE A 57 3.67 4.90 -1.94
C ILE A 57 4.46 5.92 -2.74
N PHE A 58 5.50 6.50 -2.14
CA PHE A 58 6.38 7.44 -2.83
C PHE A 58 7.07 6.82 -4.05
N LYS A 59 7.62 5.60 -3.91
CA LYS A 59 8.25 4.84 -4.99
C LYS A 59 7.26 4.46 -6.08
N LEU A 60 6.11 3.91 -5.70
CA LEU A 60 5.06 3.50 -6.65
C LEU A 60 4.53 4.67 -7.49
N GLN A 61 4.47 5.89 -6.95
CA GLN A 61 4.10 7.07 -7.73
C GLN A 61 5.14 7.43 -8.78
N GLN A 62 6.43 7.25 -8.49
CA GLN A 62 7.52 7.43 -9.45
C GLN A 62 7.63 6.29 -10.47
N GLY A 63 6.87 5.20 -10.28
CA GLY A 63 6.98 4.01 -11.11
C GLY A 63 8.18 3.13 -10.76
N GLU A 64 8.75 3.33 -9.57
CA GLU A 64 9.87 2.55 -9.04
C GLU A 64 9.38 1.27 -8.34
N GLU A 65 10.31 0.35 -8.15
CA GLU A 65 10.09 -0.88 -7.40
C GLU A 65 9.99 -0.60 -5.89
N PRO A 66 9.06 -1.24 -5.16
CA PRO A 66 8.78 -0.91 -3.76
C PRO A 66 9.90 -1.25 -2.74
N TRP A 67 10.88 -2.11 -3.07
CA TRP A 67 11.96 -2.55 -2.15
C TRP A 67 13.35 -1.93 -2.40
N MET A 68 13.51 -0.90 -3.25
CA MET A 68 14.84 -0.30 -3.50
C MET A 68 15.46 0.42 -2.30
#